data_AF-A0A2C9L4V7-F1
#
_entry.id   AF-A0A2C9L4V7-F1
#
_cell.length_a   1.000
_cell.length_b   1.000
_cell.length_c   1.000
_cell.angle_alpha   90.00
_cell.angle_beta   90.00
_cell.angle_gamma   90.00
#
_symmetry.space_group_name_H-M   'P 1'
#
loop_
_entity.id
_entity.type
_entity.pdbx_description
1 polymer ?
#
loop_
_entity_poly.entity_id
_entity_poly.type
_entity_poly.pdbx_seq_one_letter_code
_entity_poly.pdbx_strand_id
1 'polypeptide(L)'
;MLKPQIIFCFTLFFLQFLRHEEFEEGCKASCNGPYFGKWSKSMVGYGPEDNHFVVELTYNYGIGSYRLGNDFLGITIHSETIVETAKNVGYPVVEEDGFYILASPDGYIFKIVNQPTQGDPVKKVSLSTSNLKKSLDYWTRLCGMQIFSKESHSVTLGYDESQCKLELIDVGENVDHATAFGRIAFSCPGDEVSNAFF
;
A
#
# COMPACT_ATOMS: atom_id res chain seq x y z
N MET A 1 -16.24 -0.53 12.40
CA MET A 1 -15.20 -0.91 11.43
C MET A 1 -13.87 -0.22 11.69
N LEU A 2 -13.84 1.10 11.90
CA LEU A 2 -12.57 1.83 12.07
C LEU A 2 -11.77 1.45 13.33
N LYS A 3 -12.44 1.12 14.45
CA LYS A 3 -11.76 0.84 15.74
C LYS A 3 -10.78 -0.35 15.69
N PRO A 4 -11.15 -1.53 15.12
CA PRO A 4 -10.17 -2.60 14.88
C PRO A 4 -8.99 -2.18 13.98
N GLN A 5 -9.24 -1.40 12.93
CA GLN A 5 -8.19 -0.93 12.02
C GLN A 5 -7.22 0.03 12.71
N ILE A 6 -7.74 0.89 13.60
CA ILE A 6 -6.93 1.77 14.45
C ILE A 6 -6.04 0.91 15.36
N ILE A 7 -6.59 -0.08 16.06
CA ILE A 7 -5.77 -0.96 16.93
C ILE A 7 -4.67 -1.63 16.11
N PHE A 8 -5.00 -2.14 14.93
CA PHE A 8 -4.01 -2.74 14.02
C PHE A 8 -2.89 -1.73 13.67
N CYS A 9 -3.23 -0.57 13.13
CA CYS A 9 -2.25 0.43 12.70
C CYS A 9 -1.39 0.99 13.85
N PHE A 10 -2.01 1.33 14.99
CA PHE A 10 -1.34 2.09 16.06
C PHE A 10 -0.70 1.17 17.10
N THR A 11 -1.31 0.03 17.41
CA THR A 11 -0.79 -0.88 18.44
C THR A 11 0.21 -1.87 17.88
N LEU A 12 -0.04 -2.44 16.69
CA LEU A 12 0.85 -3.45 16.12
C LEU A 12 1.95 -2.83 15.26
N PHE A 13 1.57 -1.87 14.41
CA PHE A 13 2.49 -1.27 13.44
C PHE A 13 3.13 0.01 13.94
N PHE A 14 2.70 0.55 15.08
CA PHE A 14 3.22 1.81 15.65
C PHE A 14 3.17 3.00 14.69
N LEU A 15 2.21 3.00 13.75
CA LEU A 15 2.01 4.11 12.84
C LEU A 15 1.58 5.35 13.62
N GLN A 16 1.90 6.53 13.11
CA GLN A 16 1.45 7.81 13.64
C GLN A 16 0.27 8.34 12.82
N PHE A 17 -0.61 9.07 13.50
CA PHE A 17 -1.70 9.78 12.84
C PHE A 17 -1.17 11.12 12.35
N LEU A 18 -1.18 11.34 11.03
CA LEU A 18 -0.58 12.52 10.42
C LEU A 18 -1.62 13.62 10.19
N ARG A 19 -2.74 13.28 9.56
CA ARG A 19 -3.88 14.17 9.34
C ARG A 19 -5.20 13.43 9.14
N HIS A 20 -6.30 14.11 9.49
CA HIS A 20 -7.67 13.64 9.34
C HIS A 20 -8.48 14.66 8.56
N GLU A 21 -9.28 14.18 7.61
CA GLU A 21 -10.20 15.02 6.86
C GLU A 21 -11.57 14.32 6.79
N GLU A 22 -12.63 15.08 7.05
CA GLU A 22 -14.03 14.64 6.94
C GLU A 22 -14.67 15.33 5.75
N PHE A 23 -15.43 14.57 4.96
CA PHE A 23 -16.05 15.04 3.73
C PHE A 23 -17.56 14.75 3.75
N GLU A 24 -18.33 15.79 3.46
CA GLU A 24 -19.79 15.73 3.45
C GLU A 24 -20.37 15.16 2.13
N GLU A 25 -19.55 15.09 1.08
CA GLU A 25 -19.92 14.60 -0.25
C GLU A 25 -18.82 13.71 -0.87
N GLY A 26 -19.22 12.84 -1.81
CA GLY A 26 -18.30 11.98 -2.54
C GLY A 26 -17.23 12.78 -3.31
N CYS A 27 -16.05 12.18 -3.48
CA CYS A 27 -14.94 12.87 -4.12
C CYS A 27 -15.09 12.89 -5.66
N LYS A 28 -14.94 14.07 -6.28
CA LYS A 28 -14.99 14.23 -7.75
C LYS A 28 -13.90 13.44 -8.50
N ALA A 29 -12.74 13.26 -7.86
CA ALA A 29 -11.65 12.42 -8.38
C ALA A 29 -11.83 10.93 -8.03
N SER A 30 -13.04 10.54 -7.60
CA SER A 30 -13.38 9.18 -7.14
C SER A 30 -12.42 8.63 -6.10
N CYS A 31 -11.91 9.52 -5.22
CA CYS A 31 -10.90 9.11 -4.25
C CYS A 31 -11.39 8.07 -3.24
N ASN A 32 -12.68 8.14 -2.94
CA ASN A 32 -13.34 7.21 -2.06
C ASN A 32 -14.01 6.05 -2.81
N GLY A 33 -13.76 5.89 -4.12
CA GLY A 33 -14.41 4.89 -4.97
C GLY A 33 -15.73 5.42 -5.58
N PRO A 34 -16.64 4.52 -6.01
CA PRO A 34 -17.89 4.88 -6.68
C PRO A 34 -18.99 5.38 -5.72
N TYR A 35 -18.65 5.82 -4.51
CA TYR A 35 -19.61 6.17 -3.46
C TYR A 35 -19.82 7.68 -3.35
N PHE A 36 -21.09 8.08 -3.21
CA PHE A 36 -21.50 9.49 -3.20
C PHE A 36 -21.75 10.07 -1.80
N GLY A 37 -21.68 9.23 -0.76
CA GLY A 37 -21.98 9.61 0.62
C GLY A 37 -20.81 10.27 1.35
N LYS A 38 -21.03 10.58 2.64
CA LYS A 38 -19.98 11.08 3.53
C LYS A 38 -18.84 10.07 3.62
N TRP A 39 -17.62 10.58 3.76
CA TRP A 39 -16.44 9.75 3.92
C TRP A 39 -15.36 10.50 4.70
N SER A 40 -14.42 9.76 5.27
CA SER A 40 -13.25 10.34 5.92
C SER A 40 -11.96 9.77 5.35
N LYS A 41 -10.92 10.58 5.46
CA LYS A 41 -9.55 10.26 5.07
C LYS A 41 -8.65 10.40 6.27
N SER A 42 -7.82 9.39 6.51
CA SER A 42 -6.79 9.44 7.54
C SER A 42 -5.45 9.04 6.96
N MET A 43 -4.46 9.92 7.05
CA MET A 43 -3.09 9.60 6.66
C MET A 43 -2.35 9.04 7.87
N VAL A 44 -1.76 7.85 7.71
CA VAL A 44 -0.97 7.20 8.76
C VAL A 44 0.36 6.70 8.21
N GLY A 45 1.41 6.78 9.01
CA GLY A 45 2.76 6.38 8.57
C GLY A 45 3.78 6.40 9.69
N TYR A 46 5.03 6.04 9.38
CA TYR A 46 6.13 6.07 10.35
C TYR A 46 6.75 7.47 10.54
N GLY A 47 6.40 8.42 9.68
CA GLY A 47 6.88 9.80 9.74
C GLY A 47 6.12 10.72 8.77
N PRO A 48 6.61 11.95 8.56
CA PRO A 48 5.95 12.96 7.72
C PRO A 48 5.78 12.52 6.25
N GLU A 49 4.69 12.96 5.62
CA GLU A 49 4.36 12.65 4.21
C GLU A 49 5.44 13.15 3.21
N ASP A 50 6.22 14.17 3.58
CA ASP A 50 7.29 14.73 2.74
C ASP A 50 8.44 13.76 2.48
N ASN A 51 8.66 12.79 3.38
CA ASN A 51 9.82 11.90 3.33
C ASN A 51 9.54 10.45 3.76
N HIS A 52 8.27 10.08 3.94
CA HIS A 52 7.84 8.71 4.21
C HIS A 52 6.72 8.30 3.25
N PHE A 53 6.71 7.03 2.89
CA PHE A 53 5.55 6.39 2.31
C PHE A 53 4.49 6.21 3.41
N VAL A 54 3.29 6.71 3.13
CA VAL A 54 2.18 6.72 4.07
C VAL A 54 0.99 5.96 3.49
N VAL A 55 0.11 5.49 4.38
CA VAL A 55 -1.14 4.83 4.01
C VAL A 55 -2.29 5.81 4.19
N GLU A 56 -3.04 6.03 3.11
CA GLU A 56 -4.30 6.75 3.13
C GLU A 56 -5.44 5.77 3.47
N LEU A 57 -5.97 5.85 4.69
CA LEU A 57 -7.14 5.09 5.09
C LEU A 57 -8.40 5.86 4.68
N THR A 58 -9.24 5.23 3.85
CA THR A 58 -10.52 5.80 3.42
C THR A 58 -11.68 5.05 4.06
N TYR A 59 -12.57 5.78 4.75
CA TYR A 59 -13.76 5.23 5.38
C TYR A 59 -15.01 5.87 4.79
N ASN A 60 -15.80 5.09 4.04
CA ASN A 60 -17.10 5.53 3.53
C ASN A 60 -18.19 5.23 4.58
N TYR A 61 -18.92 6.26 4.99
CA TYR A 61 -19.99 6.09 5.97
C TYR A 61 -21.13 5.24 5.39
N GLY A 62 -21.57 4.25 6.16
CA GLY A 62 -22.61 3.31 5.73
C GLY A 62 -22.12 2.14 4.87
N ILE A 63 -20.84 2.10 4.48
CA ILE A 63 -20.24 0.96 3.78
C ILE A 63 -19.55 0.05 4.78
N GLY A 64 -20.01 -1.21 4.85
CA GLY A 64 -19.65 -2.14 5.90
C GLY A 64 -18.61 -3.20 5.55
N SER A 65 -18.17 -3.27 4.29
CA SER A 65 -17.07 -4.12 3.86
C SER A 65 -16.75 -3.85 2.40
N TYR A 66 -15.54 -4.22 2.01
CA TYR A 66 -15.10 -4.26 0.63
C TYR A 66 -14.63 -5.67 0.32
N ARG A 67 -14.90 -6.14 -0.89
CA ARG A 67 -14.41 -7.44 -1.36
C ARG A 67 -12.98 -7.26 -1.86
N LEU A 68 -12.04 -7.96 -1.26
CA LEU A 68 -10.67 -8.05 -1.77
C LEU A 68 -10.63 -8.78 -3.11
N GLY A 69 -9.79 -8.27 -4.00
CA GLY A 69 -9.40 -8.92 -5.24
C GLY A 69 -8.09 -9.70 -5.07
N ASN A 70 -7.40 -9.94 -6.18
CA ASN A 70 -6.03 -10.48 -6.21
C ASN A 70 -5.01 -9.44 -6.70
N ASP A 71 -5.39 -8.15 -6.73
CA ASP A 71 -4.61 -7.03 -7.26
C ASP A 71 -3.52 -6.54 -6.30
N PHE A 72 -3.83 -6.46 -5.02
CA PHE A 72 -2.90 -6.05 -3.96
C PHE A 72 -2.31 -7.27 -3.24
N LEU A 73 -0.99 -7.41 -3.28
CA LEU A 73 -0.25 -8.54 -2.71
C LEU A 73 0.46 -8.23 -1.39
N GLY A 74 0.45 -6.96 -0.97
CA GLY A 74 0.85 -6.53 0.36
C GLY A 74 1.84 -5.37 0.40
N ILE A 75 2.05 -4.85 1.60
CA ILE A 75 3.12 -3.88 1.91
C ILE A 75 4.23 -4.61 2.66
N THR A 76 5.47 -4.48 2.22
CA THR A 76 6.63 -5.00 2.93
C THR A 76 7.22 -3.96 3.88
N ILE A 77 7.40 -4.34 5.14
CA ILE A 77 7.92 -3.48 6.20
C ILE A 77 9.11 -4.17 6.87
N HIS A 78 10.19 -3.44 7.09
CA HIS A 78 11.33 -3.90 7.88
C HIS A 78 11.16 -3.42 9.32
N SER A 79 11.06 -4.36 10.26
CA SER A 79 10.94 -4.03 11.68
C SER A 79 11.35 -5.20 12.56
N GLU A 80 12.08 -4.90 13.64
CA GLU A 80 12.47 -5.89 14.65
C GLU A 80 11.40 -6.12 15.73
N THR A 81 10.39 -5.24 15.81
CA THR A 81 9.47 -5.20 16.96
C THR A 81 8.04 -5.61 16.63
N ILE A 82 7.58 -5.46 15.38
CA ILE A 82 6.18 -5.73 14.99
C ILE A 82 5.81 -7.20 15.24
N VAL A 83 6.68 -8.13 14.83
CA VAL A 83 6.40 -9.58 14.95
C VAL A 83 6.31 -10.01 16.40
N GLU A 84 7.24 -9.54 17.24
CA GLU A 84 7.21 -9.82 18.68
C GLU A 84 5.96 -9.22 19.33
N THR A 85 5.63 -7.98 19.01
CA THR A 85 4.43 -7.30 19.53
C THR A 85 3.16 -8.05 19.16
N ALA A 86 3.03 -8.47 17.89
CA ALA A 86 1.90 -9.24 17.40
C ALA A 86 1.76 -10.57 18.16
N LYS A 87 2.85 -11.32 18.33
CA LYS A 87 2.85 -12.57 19.10
C LYS A 87 2.45 -12.35 20.57
N ASN A 88 2.97 -11.29 21.20
CA ASN A 88 2.69 -10.97 22.61
C ASN A 88 1.22 -10.64 22.88
N VAL A 89 0.54 -10.01 21.92
CA VAL A 89 -0.91 -9.71 22.03
C VAL A 89 -1.80 -10.80 21.42
N GLY A 90 -1.21 -11.93 20.98
CA GLY A 90 -1.94 -13.04 20.38
C GLY A 90 -2.52 -12.73 18.99
N TYR A 91 -1.96 -11.77 18.27
CA TYR A 91 -2.35 -11.48 16.89
C TYR A 91 -1.85 -12.57 15.94
N PRO A 92 -2.66 -13.04 14.96
CA PRO A 92 -2.23 -14.05 14.00
C PRO A 92 -1.02 -13.59 13.19
N VAL A 93 0.01 -14.43 13.15
CA VAL A 93 1.21 -14.26 12.32
C VAL A 93 1.44 -15.58 11.58
N VAL A 94 1.56 -15.51 10.25
CA VAL A 94 1.90 -16.65 9.40
C VAL A 94 3.31 -16.45 8.87
N GLU A 95 4.15 -17.49 8.89
CA GLU A 95 5.50 -17.42 8.31
C GLU A 95 5.49 -18.13 6.94
N GLU A 96 5.83 -17.40 5.89
CA GLU A 96 5.78 -17.89 4.50
C GLU A 96 6.83 -17.14 3.65
N ASP A 97 7.59 -17.89 2.84
CA ASP A 97 8.60 -17.36 1.91
C ASP A 97 9.60 -16.35 2.53
N GLY A 98 9.97 -16.57 3.79
CA GLY A 98 10.90 -15.69 4.53
C GLY A 98 10.28 -14.40 5.07
N PHE A 99 8.95 -14.26 5.01
CA PHE A 99 8.19 -13.15 5.60
C PHE A 99 7.34 -13.60 6.78
N TYR A 100 7.10 -12.69 7.71
CA TYR A 100 6.01 -12.78 8.68
C TYR A 100 4.80 -12.01 8.15
N ILE A 101 3.75 -12.74 7.79
CA ILE A 101 2.53 -12.22 7.20
C ILE A 101 1.52 -11.90 8.30
N LEU A 102 1.06 -10.64 8.32
CA LEU A 102 -0.06 -10.16 9.13
C LEU A 102 -1.14 -9.62 8.18
N ALA A 103 -2.38 -10.06 8.34
CA ALA A 103 -3.51 -9.50 7.63
C ALA A 103 -4.17 -8.43 8.51
N SER A 104 -4.58 -7.29 7.94
CA SER A 104 -5.40 -6.32 8.64
C SER A 104 -6.80 -6.89 8.92
N PRO A 105 -7.62 -6.24 9.79
CA PRO A 105 -9.02 -6.64 10.00
C PRO A 105 -9.86 -6.80 8.73
N ASP A 106 -9.58 -6.00 7.69
CA ASP A 106 -10.25 -6.07 6.39
C ASP A 106 -9.53 -6.99 5.38
N GLY A 107 -8.44 -7.65 5.80
CA GLY A 107 -7.73 -8.68 5.04
C GLY A 107 -6.51 -8.21 4.24
N TYR A 108 -6.14 -6.92 4.30
CA TYR A 108 -4.97 -6.41 3.58
C TYR A 108 -3.68 -6.96 4.18
N ILE A 109 -2.78 -7.42 3.30
CA ILE A 109 -1.57 -8.13 3.71
C ILE A 109 -0.41 -7.17 4.02
N PHE A 110 0.26 -7.41 5.14
CA PHE A 110 1.52 -6.79 5.53
C PHE A 110 2.58 -7.87 5.71
N LYS A 111 3.69 -7.75 4.99
CA LYS A 111 4.82 -8.69 5.00
C LYS A 111 5.96 -8.09 5.82
N ILE A 112 6.23 -8.65 6.99
CA ILE A 112 7.28 -8.14 7.87
C ILE A 112 8.56 -8.93 7.64
N VAL A 113 9.65 -8.20 7.45
CA VAL A 113 11.02 -8.72 7.48
C VAL A 113 11.62 -8.31 8.82
N ASN A 114 12.07 -9.29 9.60
CA ASN A 114 12.67 -9.07 10.91
C ASN A 114 14.11 -8.52 10.77
N GLN A 115 14.20 -7.25 10.38
CA GLN A 115 15.44 -6.54 10.14
C GLN A 115 15.33 -5.10 10.65
N PRO A 116 16.43 -4.52 11.15
CA PRO A 116 16.48 -3.10 11.44
C PRO A 116 16.31 -2.31 10.14
N THR A 117 15.75 -1.12 10.27
CA THR A 117 15.58 -0.19 9.15
C THR A 117 16.27 1.13 9.45
N GLN A 118 16.95 1.68 8.44
CA GLN A 118 17.33 3.08 8.39
C GLN A 118 16.35 3.82 7.49
N GLY A 119 15.92 5.01 7.91
CA GLY A 119 14.86 5.74 7.22
C GLY A 119 13.50 5.05 7.34
N ASP A 120 12.64 5.25 6.35
CA ASP A 120 11.27 4.73 6.32
C ASP A 120 11.24 3.19 6.42
N PRO A 121 10.55 2.60 7.41
CA PRO A 121 10.35 1.15 7.50
C PRO A 121 9.59 0.53 6.33
N VAL A 122 8.76 1.28 5.62
CA VAL A 122 7.99 0.78 4.46
C VAL A 122 8.92 0.67 3.25
N LYS A 123 9.14 -0.56 2.76
CA LYS A 123 10.13 -0.82 1.71
C LYS A 123 9.54 -1.00 0.33
N LYS A 124 8.39 -1.67 0.22
CA LYS A 124 7.73 -1.85 -1.07
C LYS A 124 6.24 -2.11 -0.96
N VAL A 125 5.52 -1.79 -2.03
CA VAL A 125 4.15 -2.22 -2.29
C VAL A 125 4.18 -3.25 -3.42
N SER A 126 3.62 -4.43 -3.18
CA SER A 126 3.55 -5.51 -4.17
C SER A 126 2.16 -5.55 -4.80
N LEU A 127 2.09 -5.46 -6.13
CA LEU A 127 0.86 -5.55 -6.92
C LEU A 127 0.96 -6.71 -7.92
N SER A 128 -0.18 -7.32 -8.23
CA SER A 128 -0.24 -8.33 -9.28
C SER A 128 -0.28 -7.71 -10.67
N THR A 129 0.19 -8.47 -11.65
CA THR A 129 0.04 -8.18 -13.07
C THR A 129 -0.30 -9.47 -13.82
N SER A 130 -1.12 -9.36 -14.86
CA SER A 130 -1.39 -10.45 -15.81
C SER A 130 -0.42 -10.45 -16.99
N ASN A 131 0.43 -9.42 -17.13
CA ASN A 131 1.42 -9.33 -18.19
C ASN A 131 2.62 -8.48 -17.75
N LEU A 132 3.61 -9.13 -17.15
CA LEU A 132 4.79 -8.46 -16.61
C LEU A 132 5.54 -7.62 -17.64
N LYS A 133 5.60 -8.07 -18.90
CA LYS A 133 6.28 -7.33 -19.99
C LYS A 133 5.60 -5.99 -20.28
N LYS A 134 4.27 -5.98 -20.40
CA LYS A 134 3.50 -4.75 -20.65
C LYS A 134 3.56 -3.80 -19.45
N SER A 135 3.42 -4.33 -18.24
CA SER A 135 3.52 -3.50 -17.03
C SER A 135 4.93 -2.91 -16.87
N LEU A 136 5.97 -3.69 -17.14
CA LEU A 136 7.34 -3.20 -17.12
C LEU A 136 7.57 -2.06 -18.12
N ASP A 137 7.12 -2.21 -19.37
CA ASP A 137 7.20 -1.13 -20.37
C ASP A 137 6.46 0.13 -19.90
N TYR A 138 5.24 -0.01 -19.39
CA TYR A 138 4.47 1.11 -18.87
C TYR A 138 5.23 1.87 -17.77
N TRP A 139 5.63 1.19 -16.70
CA TRP A 139 6.22 1.85 -15.54
C TRP A 139 7.63 2.40 -15.79
N THR A 140 8.39 1.79 -16.70
CA THR A 140 9.74 2.28 -17.03
C THR A 140 9.70 3.35 -18.11
N ARG A 141 9.03 3.11 -19.24
CA ARG A 141 9.06 4.01 -20.40
C ARG A 141 8.12 5.19 -20.26
N LEU A 142 6.93 4.99 -19.70
CA LEU A 142 5.94 6.07 -19.55
C LEU A 142 6.07 6.78 -18.20
N CYS A 143 6.28 6.03 -17.11
CA CYS A 143 6.40 6.62 -15.78
C CYS A 143 7.85 6.94 -15.37
N GLY A 144 8.87 6.45 -16.10
CA GLY A 144 10.27 6.79 -15.81
C GLY A 144 10.89 6.07 -14.61
N MET A 145 10.26 5.01 -14.09
CA MET A 145 10.85 4.24 -12.98
C MET A 145 12.08 3.45 -13.44
N GLN A 146 13.05 3.31 -12.52
CA GLN A 146 14.24 2.49 -12.69
C GLN A 146 14.00 1.07 -12.19
N ILE A 147 14.70 0.10 -12.76
CA ILE A 147 14.66 -1.30 -12.34
C ILE A 147 15.70 -1.52 -11.24
N PHE A 148 15.25 -1.95 -10.05
CA PHE A 148 16.11 -2.28 -8.92
C PHE A 148 16.41 -3.77 -8.84
N SER A 149 15.43 -4.61 -9.15
CA SER A 149 15.62 -6.06 -9.27
C SER A 149 14.66 -6.64 -10.29
N LYS A 150 15.04 -7.77 -10.88
CA LYS A 150 14.23 -8.49 -11.86
C LYS A 150 14.44 -9.98 -11.70
N GLU A 151 13.34 -10.68 -11.48
CA GLU A 151 13.25 -12.13 -11.37
C GLU A 151 12.46 -12.70 -12.57
N SER A 152 12.24 -14.01 -12.59
CA SER A 152 11.45 -14.68 -13.64
C SER A 152 10.00 -14.22 -13.69
N HIS A 153 9.38 -14.01 -12.52
CA HIS A 153 7.96 -13.66 -12.39
C HIS A 153 7.72 -12.34 -11.65
N SER A 154 8.76 -11.55 -11.37
CA SER A 154 8.58 -10.25 -10.72
C SER A 154 9.63 -9.22 -11.13
N VAL A 155 9.30 -7.95 -10.92
CA VAL A 155 10.22 -6.82 -11.08
C VAL A 155 9.99 -5.81 -9.97
N THR A 156 11.07 -5.29 -9.40
CA THR A 156 11.03 -4.19 -8.42
C THR A 156 11.49 -2.90 -9.09
N LEU A 157 10.68 -1.85 -8.95
CA LEU A 157 10.82 -0.56 -9.59
C LEU A 157 10.84 0.57 -8.55
N GLY A 158 11.45 1.70 -8.89
CA GLY A 158 11.42 2.89 -8.04
C GLY A 158 12.06 4.10 -8.71
N TYR A 159 11.96 5.26 -8.07
CA TYR A 159 12.63 6.49 -8.53
C TYR A 159 13.95 6.75 -7.83
N ASP A 160 14.12 6.28 -6.59
CA ASP A 160 15.32 6.49 -5.79
C ASP A 160 15.56 5.32 -4.81
N GLU A 161 16.82 5.07 -4.46
CA GLU A 161 17.25 4.03 -3.50
C GLU A 161 16.55 4.14 -2.13
N SER A 162 16.34 5.37 -1.64
CA SER A 162 15.77 5.64 -0.32
C SER A 162 14.24 5.56 -0.26
N GLN A 163 13.55 5.58 -1.40
CA GLN A 163 12.09 5.59 -1.46
C GLN A 163 11.48 4.18 -1.40
N CYS A 164 10.19 4.11 -1.02
CA CYS A 164 9.40 2.89 -1.16
C CYS A 164 9.36 2.44 -2.63
N LYS A 165 9.53 1.14 -2.86
CA LYS A 165 9.55 0.53 -4.21
C LYS A 165 8.17 0.01 -4.62
N LEU A 166 7.96 -0.11 -5.92
CA LEU A 166 6.83 -0.82 -6.51
C LEU A 166 7.31 -2.19 -7.00
N GLU A 167 6.74 -3.27 -6.46
CA GLU A 167 6.97 -4.63 -6.95
C GLU A 167 5.77 -5.09 -7.76
N LEU A 168 6.03 -5.57 -8.97
CA LEU A 168 5.01 -6.15 -9.85
C LEU A 168 5.28 -7.65 -9.96
N ILE A 169 4.25 -8.46 -9.68
CA ILE A 169 4.35 -9.92 -9.68
C ILE A 169 3.37 -10.50 -10.71
N ASP A 170 3.87 -11.28 -11.64
CA ASP A 170 3.05 -12.04 -12.57
C ASP A 170 2.38 -13.20 -11.83
N VAL A 171 1.06 -13.13 -11.69
CA VAL A 171 0.28 -14.15 -10.99
C VAL A 171 -0.20 -15.28 -11.90
N GLY A 172 0.06 -15.19 -13.21
CA GLY A 172 -0.34 -16.21 -14.19
C GLY A 172 -1.85 -16.27 -14.47
N GLU A 173 -2.62 -15.32 -13.93
CA GLU A 173 -4.07 -15.22 -14.09
C GLU A 173 -4.52 -13.77 -14.31
N ASN A 174 -5.82 -13.57 -14.51
CA ASN A 174 -6.39 -12.22 -14.63
C ASN A 174 -6.39 -11.52 -13.28
N VAL A 175 -6.15 -10.21 -13.31
CA VAL A 175 -6.24 -9.34 -12.12
C VAL A 175 -7.71 -8.97 -11.89
N ASP A 176 -8.28 -9.39 -10.76
CA ASP A 176 -9.56 -8.95 -10.22
C ASP A 176 -9.30 -7.88 -9.15
N HIS A 177 -9.79 -6.67 -9.39
CA HIS A 177 -9.72 -5.54 -8.45
C HIS A 177 -10.83 -5.56 -7.40
N ALA A 178 -11.92 -6.29 -7.66
CA ALA A 178 -13.11 -6.33 -6.82
C ALA A 178 -13.57 -4.93 -6.36
N THR A 179 -13.85 -4.70 -5.06
CA THR A 179 -14.31 -3.40 -4.54
C THR A 179 -13.38 -2.80 -3.49
N ALA A 180 -12.35 -3.53 -3.07
CA ALA A 180 -11.35 -3.10 -2.10
C ALA A 180 -10.05 -2.61 -2.76
N PHE A 181 -10.02 -2.44 -4.08
CA PHE A 181 -8.83 -1.97 -4.78
C PHE A 181 -8.38 -0.61 -4.25
N GLY A 182 -7.07 -0.48 -4.08
CA GLY A 182 -6.43 0.76 -3.67
C GLY A 182 -6.00 1.63 -4.84
N ARG A 183 -5.24 2.67 -4.51
CA ARG A 183 -4.47 3.46 -5.46
C ARG A 183 -3.11 3.76 -4.86
N ILE A 184 -2.10 3.78 -5.71
CA ILE A 184 -0.77 4.28 -5.35
C ILE A 184 -0.60 5.67 -5.96
N ALA A 185 -0.06 6.61 -5.20
CA ALA A 185 0.09 8.00 -5.60
C ALA A 185 1.56 8.41 -5.63
N PHE A 186 1.90 9.24 -6.61
CA PHE A 186 3.22 9.84 -6.77
C PHE A 186 3.05 11.33 -7.01
N SER A 187 4.02 12.13 -6.56
CA SER A 187 4.09 13.56 -6.88
C SER A 187 5.08 13.79 -8.03
N CYS A 188 4.85 14.86 -8.79
CA CYS A 188 5.77 15.40 -9.79
C CYS A 188 5.64 16.93 -9.80
N PRO A 189 6.61 17.65 -10.39
CA PRO A 189 6.47 19.08 -10.62
C PRO A 189 5.16 19.42 -11.35
N GLY A 190 4.48 20.49 -10.91
CA GLY A 190 3.14 20.82 -11.41
C GLY A 190 3.07 21.10 -12.91
N ASP A 191 4.15 21.61 -13.49
CA ASP A 191 4.33 21.85 -14.92
C ASP A 191 4.49 20.56 -15.74
N GLU A 192 4.90 19.45 -15.12
CA GLU A 192 5.01 18.14 -15.76
C GLU A 192 3.71 17.34 -15.75
N VAL A 193 2.72 17.71 -14.91
CA VAL A 193 1.43 17.02 -14.83
C VAL A 193 0.72 16.97 -16.20
N SER A 194 0.83 18.03 -16.99
CA SER A 194 0.25 18.07 -18.34
C SER A 194 0.94 17.11 -19.32
N ASN A 195 2.22 16.80 -19.10
CA ASN A 195 2.98 15.85 -19.92
C ASN A 195 2.78 14.39 -19.49
N ALA A 196 2.25 14.14 -18.29
CA ALA A 196 2.01 12.81 -17.76
C ALA A 196 0.79 12.07 -18.37
N PHE A 197 -0.01 12.75 -19.20
CA PHE A 197 -1.23 12.20 -19.81
C PHE A 197 -1.13 11.94 -21.33
N PHE A 198 0.08 11.93 -21.90
CA PHE A 198 0.31 11.72 -23.34
C PHE A 198 1.15 10.48 -23.66
#